data_AF-A0A7Y5EZ38-F1
#
_entry.id   AF-A0A7Y5EZ38-F1
#
_cell.length_a   1.000
_cell.length_b   1.000
_cell.length_c   1.000
_cell.angle_alpha   90.00
_cell.angle_beta   90.00
_cell.angle_gamma   90.00
#
_symmetry.space_group_name_H-M   'P 1'
#
loop_
_entity.id
_entity.type
_entity.pdbx_description
1 polymer ?
#
loop_
_entity_poly.entity_id
_entity_poly.type
_entity_poly.pdbx_seq_one_letter_code
_entity_poly.pdbx_strand_id
1 'polypeptide(L)'
;MSELTLQLPDTLYQQLEELALDEGVSLSHYILYTLTNRVASANSIQILPPEQVSQQRANFETLLQKLGKASKARVDEILATRPAGSADPDLNPETVKKIKQLIHSKNK
;
A
#
# COMPACT_ATOMS: atom_id res chain seq x y z
N MET A 1 -28.64 7.86 16.85
CA MET A 1 -27.68 6.73 16.80
C MET A 1 -27.56 6.32 15.34
N SER A 2 -26.34 6.11 14.85
CA SER A 2 -26.12 5.75 13.45
C SER A 2 -26.51 4.30 13.22
N GLU A 3 -27.35 4.03 12.24
CA GLU A 3 -27.78 2.68 11.84
C GLU A 3 -27.03 2.27 10.58
N LEU A 4 -26.54 1.02 10.54
CA LEU A 4 -25.83 0.46 9.40
C LEU A 4 -26.59 -0.77 8.90
N THR A 5 -27.16 -0.65 7.70
CA THR A 5 -27.80 -1.78 7.01
C THR A 5 -26.84 -2.35 5.98
N LEU A 6 -26.54 -3.64 6.08
CA LEU A 6 -25.66 -4.36 5.16
C LEU A 6 -26.46 -5.38 4.37
N GLN A 7 -26.29 -5.37 3.05
CA GLN A 7 -26.77 -6.42 2.17
C GLN A 7 -25.62 -7.40 1.96
N LEU A 8 -25.76 -8.62 2.46
CA LEU A 8 -24.73 -9.66 2.40
C LEU A 8 -25.22 -10.81 1.52
N PRO A 9 -24.37 -11.40 0.67
CA PRO A 9 -24.68 -12.68 0.05
C PRO A 9 -24.94 -13.74 1.11
N ASP A 10 -25.90 -14.64 0.86
CA ASP A 10 -26.32 -15.68 1.82
C ASP A 10 -25.14 -16.50 2.36
N THR A 11 -24.18 -16.83 1.49
CA THR A 11 -22.97 -17.59 1.87
C THR A 11 -22.08 -16.83 2.85
N LEU A 12 -21.97 -15.51 2.70
CA LEU A 12 -21.17 -14.68 3.58
C LEU A 12 -21.88 -14.48 4.92
N TYR A 13 -23.21 -14.33 4.90
CA TYR A 13 -24.02 -14.27 6.11
C TYR A 13 -23.84 -15.53 6.96
N GLN A 14 -23.95 -16.72 6.36
CA GLN A 14 -23.77 -17.99 7.05
C GLN A 14 -22.38 -18.14 7.66
N GLN A 15 -21.32 -17.79 6.91
CA GLN A 15 -19.95 -17.85 7.42
C GLN A 15 -19.73 -16.93 8.62
N LEU A 16 -20.28 -15.72 8.59
CA LEU A 16 -20.17 -14.78 9.71
C LEU A 16 -20.97 -15.26 10.92
N GLU A 17 -22.10 -15.93 10.72
CA GLU A 17 -22.89 -16.52 11.80
C GLU A 17 -22.15 -17.67 12.47
N GLU A 18 -21.51 -18.55 11.70
CA GLU A 18 -20.66 -19.63 12.23
C GLU A 18 -19.48 -19.07 13.05
N LEU A 19 -18.80 -18.04 12.55
CA LEU A 19 -17.69 -17.40 13.27
C LEU A 19 -18.16 -16.71 14.55
N ALA A 20 -19.31 -16.04 14.52
CA ALA A 20 -19.89 -15.42 15.72
C ALA A 20 -20.28 -16.47 16.77
N LEU A 21 -20.80 -17.62 16.33
CA LEU A 21 -21.12 -18.77 17.18
C LEU A 21 -19.87 -19.36 17.84
N ASP A 22 -18.78 -19.54 17.07
CA ASP A 22 -17.50 -20.04 17.59
C ASP A 22 -16.92 -19.12 18.68
N GLU A 23 -17.07 -17.80 18.49
CA GLU A 23 -16.65 -16.79 19.47
C GLU A 23 -17.68 -16.55 20.59
N GLY A 24 -18.85 -17.20 20.55
CA GLY A 24 -19.91 -17.08 21.57
C GLY A 24 -20.58 -15.70 21.64
N VAL A 25 -20.56 -14.95 20.53
CA VAL A 25 -21.13 -13.59 20.45
C VAL A 25 -22.25 -13.53 19.42
N SER A 26 -23.10 -12.50 19.51
CA SER A 26 -24.10 -12.26 18.45
C SER A 26 -23.45 -11.83 17.15
N LEU A 27 -24.06 -12.18 16.01
CA LEU A 27 -23.58 -11.77 14.68
C LEU A 27 -23.37 -10.26 14.57
N SER A 28 -24.29 -9.45 15.09
CA SER A 28 -24.15 -7.98 15.06
C SER A 28 -22.95 -7.50 15.88
N HIS A 29 -22.68 -8.13 17.03
CA HIS A 29 -21.51 -7.81 17.85
C HIS A 29 -20.22 -8.23 17.14
N TYR A 30 -20.21 -9.42 16.54
CA TYR A 30 -19.09 -9.92 15.76
C TYR A 30 -18.74 -8.96 14.62
N ILE A 31 -19.73 -8.59 13.79
CA ILE A 31 -19.55 -7.65 12.68
C ILE A 31 -19.01 -6.30 13.19
N LEU A 32 -19.58 -5.76 14.25
CA LEU A 32 -19.12 -4.49 14.83
C LEU A 32 -17.67 -4.59 15.31
N TYR A 33 -17.34 -5.64 16.07
CA TYR A 33 -16.00 -5.90 16.58
C TYR A 33 -14.97 -6.03 15.45
N THR A 34 -15.25 -6.83 14.41
CA THR A 34 -14.36 -7.03 13.28
C THR A 34 -14.16 -5.72 12.49
N LEU A 35 -15.23 -4.95 12.27
CA LEU A 35 -15.13 -3.63 11.61
C LEU A 35 -14.30 -2.65 12.42
N THR A 36 -14.52 -2.57 13.74
CA THR A 36 -13.72 -1.73 14.64
C THR A 36 -12.25 -2.15 14.61
N ASN A 37 -11.96 -3.44 14.70
CA ASN A 37 -10.59 -3.95 14.67
C ASN A 37 -9.90 -3.65 13.32
N ARG A 38 -10.63 -3.79 12.21
CA ARG A 38 -10.11 -3.49 10.86
C ARG A 38 -9.80 -2.02 10.70
N VAL A 39 -10.67 -1.12 11.18
CA VAL A 39 -10.46 0.33 11.13
C VAL A 39 -9.31 0.76 12.05
N ALA A 40 -9.23 0.17 13.25
CA ALA A 40 -8.12 0.42 14.18
C ALA A 40 -6.78 -0.03 13.58
N SER A 41 -6.75 -1.19 12.93
CA SER A 41 -5.55 -1.74 12.27
C SER A 41 -5.14 -0.93 11.04
N ALA A 42 -6.09 -0.46 10.22
CA ALA A 42 -5.81 0.35 9.03
C ALA A 42 -5.19 1.72 9.37
N ASN A 43 -5.46 2.25 10.56
CA ASN A 43 -4.87 3.49 11.06
C ASN A 43 -3.62 3.28 11.91
N SER A 44 -3.15 2.05 12.08
CA SER A 44 -1.91 1.78 12.79
C SER A 44 -0.73 1.93 11.84
N ILE A 45 0.10 2.94 12.08
CA ILE A 45 1.44 3.00 11.50
C ILE A 45 2.22 1.83 12.09
N GLN A 46 2.41 0.76 11.32
CA GLN A 46 3.26 -0.35 11.74
C GLN A 46 4.71 0.13 11.76
N ILE A 47 5.22 0.39 12.96
CA ILE A 47 6.64 0.65 13.18
C ILE A 47 7.35 -0.69 13.03
N LEU A 48 8.05 -0.89 11.92
CA LEU A 48 8.85 -2.10 11.71
C LEU A 48 9.96 -2.17 12.76
N PRO A 49 10.16 -3.33 13.41
CA PRO A 49 11.27 -3.54 14.32
C PRO A 49 12.63 -3.28 13.62
N PRO A 50 13.64 -2.75 14.33
CA PRO A 50 14.96 -2.47 13.77
C PRO A 50 15.59 -3.67 13.06
N GLU A 51 15.36 -4.88 13.58
CA GLU A 51 15.84 -6.14 13.00
C GLU A 51 15.24 -6.41 11.61
N GLN A 52 13.94 -6.17 11.44
CA GLN A 52 13.28 -6.34 10.14
C GLN A 52 13.77 -5.30 9.12
N VAL A 53 14.00 -4.07 9.56
CA VAL A 53 14.60 -3.02 8.72
C VAL A 53 16.02 -3.41 8.30
N SER A 54 16.82 -3.95 9.23
CA SER A 54 18.17 -4.44 8.94
C SER A 54 18.15 -5.60 7.92
N GLN A 55 17.24 -6.56 8.11
CA GLN A 55 17.09 -7.69 7.20
C GLN A 55 16.64 -7.25 5.80
N GLN A 56 15.69 -6.31 5.70
CA GLN A 56 15.27 -5.76 4.41
C GLN A 56 16.43 -5.05 3.69
N ARG A 57 17.25 -4.28 4.42
CA ARG A 57 18.44 -3.64 3.85
C ARG A 57 19.42 -4.68 3.33
N ALA A 58 19.72 -5.73 4.10
CA ALA A 58 20.61 -6.80 3.66
C ALA A 58 20.09 -7.53 2.41
N ASN A 59 18.79 -7.80 2.36
CA ASN A 59 18.13 -8.41 1.20
C ASN A 59 18.21 -7.50 -0.03
N PHE A 60 18.01 -6.20 0.15
CA PHE A 60 18.09 -5.20 -0.91
C PHE A 60 19.51 -5.07 -1.46
N GLU A 61 20.53 -5.02 -0.61
CA GLU A 61 21.94 -5.03 -1.04
C GLU A 61 22.26 -6.30 -1.83
N THR A 62 21.79 -7.46 -1.36
CA THR A 62 21.95 -8.73 -2.09
C THR A 62 21.29 -8.68 -3.47
N LEU A 63 20.09 -8.08 -3.56
CA LEU A 63 19.40 -7.89 -4.82
C LEU A 63 20.18 -6.97 -5.77
N LEU A 64 20.72 -5.86 -5.26
CA LEU A 64 21.55 -4.96 -6.07
C LEU A 64 22.78 -5.66 -6.64
N GLN A 65 23.43 -6.53 -5.84
CA GLN A 65 24.56 -7.33 -6.33
C GLN A 65 24.13 -8.31 -7.43
N LYS A 66 22.96 -8.95 -7.28
CA LYS A 66 22.40 -9.88 -8.28
C LYS A 66 22.02 -9.18 -9.59
N LEU A 67 21.46 -7.98 -9.51
CA LEU A 67 21.04 -7.20 -10.67
C LEU A 67 22.25 -6.58 -11.42
N GLY A 68 23.40 -6.46 -10.75
CA GLY A 68 24.60 -5.89 -11.33
C GLY A 68 24.49 -4.38 -11.55
N LYS A 69 25.42 -3.82 -12.34
CA LYS A 69 25.44 -2.39 -12.68
C LYS A 69 25.38 -2.22 -14.19
N ALA A 70 24.55 -1.28 -14.65
CA ALA A 70 24.56 -0.81 -16.03
C ALA A 70 25.22 0.57 -16.10
N SER A 71 25.95 0.85 -17.18
CA SER A 71 26.45 2.20 -17.44
C SER A 71 25.27 3.13 -17.73
N LYS A 72 25.41 4.42 -17.40
CA LYS A 72 24.37 5.42 -17.67
C LYS A 72 23.96 5.43 -19.15
N ALA A 73 24.93 5.36 -20.07
CA ALA A 73 24.68 5.29 -21.51
C ALA A 73 23.84 4.07 -21.89
N ARG A 74 24.10 2.90 -21.29
CA ARG A 74 23.31 1.68 -21.54
C ARG A 74 21.89 1.79 -21.01
N VAL A 75 21.71 2.44 -19.86
CA VAL A 75 20.38 2.71 -19.29
C VAL A 75 19.60 3.65 -20.21
N ASP A 76 20.24 4.71 -20.70
CA ASP A 76 19.61 5.69 -21.61
C ASP A 76 19.20 5.04 -22.95
N GLU A 77 20.04 4.15 -23.51
CA GLU A 77 19.70 3.35 -24.70
C GLU A 77 18.46 2.48 -24.46
N ILE A 78 18.40 1.75 -23.34
CA ILE A 78 17.26 0.89 -23.00
C ILE A 78 16.00 1.75 -22.81
N LEU A 79 16.11 2.87 -22.11
CA LEU A 79 14.98 3.78 -21.90
C LEU A 79 14.49 4.40 -23.20
N ALA A 80 15.37 4.66 -24.18
CA ALA A 80 14.99 5.16 -25.50
C ALA A 80 14.19 4.14 -26.33
N THR A 81 14.31 2.83 -26.02
CA THR A 81 13.46 1.79 -26.64
C THR A 81 12.04 1.73 -26.06
N ARG A 82 11.78 2.43 -24.94
CA ARG A 82 10.47 2.44 -24.31
C ARG A 82 9.46 3.15 -25.23
N PRO A 83 8.32 2.54 -25.55
CA PRO A 83 7.26 3.23 -26.27
C PRO A 83 6.77 4.42 -25.45
N ALA A 84 6.60 5.58 -26.10
CA ALA A 84 6.08 6.77 -25.46
C ALA A 84 4.66 6.49 -24.95
N GLY A 85 4.51 6.40 -23.62
CA GLY A 85 3.21 6.33 -22.98
C GLY A 85 2.57 7.71 -22.90
N SER A 86 1.24 7.77 -22.85
CA SER A 86 0.55 9.01 -22.50
C SER A 86 0.96 9.45 -21.08
N ALA A 87 1.20 10.74 -20.91
CA ALA A 87 1.41 11.31 -19.58
C ALA A 87 0.17 11.03 -18.72
N ASP A 88 0.40 10.80 -17.43
CA ASP A 88 -0.67 10.77 -16.45
C ASP A 88 -1.43 12.11 -16.53
N PRO A 89 -2.76 12.12 -16.71
CA PRO A 89 -3.54 13.35 -16.81
C PRO A 89 -3.36 14.28 -15.59
N ASP A 90 -3.03 13.73 -14.43
CA ASP A 90 -2.80 14.51 -13.21
C ASP A 90 -1.38 15.11 -13.15
N LEU A 91 -0.45 14.62 -13.97
CA LEU A 91 0.91 15.15 -14.16
C LEU A 91 0.96 16.22 -15.25
N ASN A 92 0.10 17.24 -15.13
CA ASN A 92 0.16 18.41 -16.01
C ASN A 92 1.45 19.23 -15.79
N PRO A 93 1.84 20.09 -16.76
CA PRO A 93 3.11 20.85 -16.71
C PRO A 93 3.26 21.73 -15.46
N GLU A 94 2.16 22.29 -14.96
CA GLU A 94 2.15 23.13 -13.76
C GLU A 94 2.42 22.31 -12.49
N THR A 95 1.79 21.14 -12.36
CA THR A 95 2.05 20.17 -11.28
C THR A 95 3.51 19.72 -11.28
N VAL A 96 4.04 19.37 -12.45
CA VAL A 96 5.45 18.97 -12.60
C VAL A 96 6.40 20.11 -12.21
N LYS A 97 6.10 21.34 -12.63
CA LYS A 97 6.89 22.53 -12.27
C LYS A 97 6.90 22.78 -10.76
N LYS A 98 5.74 22.66 -10.11
CA LYS A 98 5.59 22.82 -8.66
C LYS A 98 6.35 21.74 -7.89
N ILE A 99 6.26 20.48 -8.32
CA ILE A 99 7.02 19.36 -7.74
C ILE A 99 8.53 19.61 -7.86
N LYS A 100 9.02 20.03 -9.04
CA LYS A 100 10.45 20.34 -9.23
C LYS A 100 10.93 21.46 -8.31
N GLN A 101 10.13 22.50 -8.11
CA GLN A 101 10.46 23.59 -7.19
C GLN A 101 10.53 23.10 -5.73
N LEU A 102 9.60 22.25 -5.30
CA LEU A 102 9.61 21.67 -3.94
C LEU A 102 10.82 20.78 -3.69
N ILE A 103 11.26 19.99 -4.68
CA ILE A 103 12.45 19.13 -4.56
C ILE A 103 13.73 19.98 -4.43
N HIS A 104 13.86 21.06 -5.20
CA HIS A 104 15.05 21.92 -5.15
C HIS A 104 15.10 22.80 -3.90
N SER A 105 13.96 23.20 -3.36
CA SER A 105 13.89 24.01 -2.13
C SER A 105 14.11 23.19 -0.85
N LYS A 106 13.89 21.87 -0.89
CA LYS A 106 14.12 20.97 0.25
C LYS A 106 15.56 20.45 0.37
N ASN A 107 16.38 20.61 -0.67
CA ASN A 107 17.81 20.27 -0.70
C ASN A 107 18.73 21.47 -0.40
N LYS A 108 18.19 22.54 0.19
CA LYS A 108 18.90 23.76 0.59
C LYS A 108 18.70 23.98 2.09
#